data_AF-A0A652M3Q7-F1
#
_entry.id   AF-A0A652M3Q7-F1
#
_cell.length_a   1.000
_cell.length_b   1.000
_cell.length_c   1.000
_cell.angle_alpha   90.00
_cell.angle_beta   90.00
_cell.angle_gamma   90.00
#
_symmetry.space_group_name_H-M   'P 1'
#
loop_
_entity.id
_entity.type
_entity.pdbx_description
1 polymer ?
#
loop_
_entity_poly.entity_id
_entity_poly.type
_entity_poly.pdbx_seq_one_letter_code
_entity_poly.pdbx_strand_id
1 'polypeptide(L)' 'MKFEVLFPHLDERQRRLLMGAEARILGHGGVRAVARAAKVSETTVRKGVAELESGEGPLGRVRKSGGGRKRAADLDPGLR' A
#
# COMPACT_ATOMS: atom_id res chain seq x y z
N MET A 1 10.18 -3.62 16.39
CA MET A 1 11.07 -2.48 16.10
C MET A 1 10.93 -1.92 14.68
N LYS A 2 11.49 -2.49 13.60
CA LYS A 2 11.45 -1.84 12.25
C LYS A 2 10.04 -1.49 11.75
N PHE A 3 9.14 -2.46 11.71
CA PHE A 3 7.78 -2.25 11.19
C PHE A 3 6.97 -1.28 12.05
N GLU A 4 7.05 -1.41 13.37
CA GLU A 4 6.38 -0.50 14.32
C GLU A 4 6.81 0.96 14.15
N VAL A 5 8.11 1.20 13.86
CA VAL A 5 8.64 2.55 13.64
C VAL A 5 8.20 3.11 12.28
N LEU A 6 8.18 2.29 11.22
CA LEU A 6 7.88 2.78 9.87
C LEU A 6 6.37 2.88 9.57
N PHE A 7 5.54 2.02 10.14
CA PHE A 7 4.11 1.94 9.80
C PHE A 7 3.32 3.23 9.97
N PRO A 8 3.58 4.10 10.97
CA PRO A 8 2.91 5.39 11.09
C PRO A 8 3.22 6.37 9.95
N HIS A 9 4.33 6.17 9.23
CA HIS A 9 4.80 7.04 8.16
C HIS A 9 4.46 6.54 6.76
N LEU A 10 3.82 5.37 6.67
CA LEU A 10 3.54 4.69 5.42
C LEU A 10 2.04 4.47 5.25
N ASP A 11 1.57 4.63 4.01
CA ASP A 11 0.22 4.20 3.65
C ASP A 11 0.11 2.66 3.57
N GLU A 12 -1.11 2.15 3.41
CA GLU A 12 -1.38 0.72 3.39
C GLU A 12 -0.67 -0.03 2.24
N ARG A 13 -0.46 0.60 1.09
CA ARG A 13 0.27 -0.01 -0.02
C ARG A 13 1.77 -0.02 0.28
N GLN A 14 2.32 1.09 0.72
CA GLN A 14 3.73 1.21 1.09
C GLN A 14 4.12 0.23 2.19
N ARG A 15 3.27 0.04 3.22
CA ARG A 15 3.47 -0.99 4.25
C ARG A 15 3.57 -2.38 3.63
N ARG A 16 2.67 -2.72 2.70
CA ARG A 16 2.66 -4.03 2.03
C ARG A 16 3.87 -4.24 1.13
N LEU A 17 4.30 -3.22 0.38
CA LEU A 17 5.52 -3.29 -0.43
C LEU A 17 6.77 -3.50 0.45
N LEU A 18 6.88 -2.78 1.56
CA LEU A 18 7.98 -2.98 2.52
C LEU A 18 8.00 -4.42 3.04
N MET A 19 6.86 -4.93 3.53
CA MET A 19 6.76 -6.31 4.02
C MET A 19 7.06 -7.34 2.94
N GLY A 20 6.56 -7.13 1.72
CA GLY A 20 6.82 -8.00 0.57
C GLY A 20 8.30 -8.05 0.20
N ALA A 21 8.98 -6.92 0.21
CA ALA A 21 10.41 -6.83 -0.10
C ALA A 21 11.24 -7.61 0.93
N GLU A 22 10.96 -7.43 2.21
CA GLU A 22 11.61 -8.15 3.31
C GLU A 22 11.37 -9.66 3.21
N ALA A 23 10.14 -10.07 2.88
CA ALA A 23 9.81 -11.48 2.72
C ALA A 23 10.59 -12.13 1.57
N ARG A 24 10.77 -11.40 0.45
CA ARG A 24 11.56 -11.86 -0.69
C ARG A 24 13.04 -11.99 -0.35
N ILE A 25 13.61 -11.02 0.38
CA ILE A 25 15.01 -11.06 0.84
C ILE A 25 15.28 -12.28 1.72
N LEU A 26 14.34 -12.62 2.61
CA LEU A 26 14.45 -13.76 3.51
C LEU A 26 14.23 -15.12 2.82
N GLY A 27 13.62 -15.15 1.64
CA GLY A 27 13.38 -16.39 0.89
C GLY A 27 12.37 -17.32 1.57
N HIS A 28 12.68 -18.62 1.62
CA HIS A 28 11.76 -19.64 2.15
C HIS A 28 11.38 -19.35 3.61
N GLY A 29 10.09 -19.25 3.89
CA GLY A 29 9.57 -18.90 5.23
C GLY A 29 9.58 -17.39 5.54
N GLY A 30 10.09 -16.54 4.66
CA GLY A 30 10.14 -15.08 4.83
C GLY A 30 8.77 -14.46 5.09
N VAL A 31 7.72 -14.93 4.40
CA VAL A 31 6.33 -14.49 4.62
C VAL A 31 5.92 -14.67 6.08
N ARG A 32 6.17 -15.85 6.66
CA ARG A 32 5.79 -16.16 8.04
C ARG A 32 6.62 -15.36 9.04
N ALA A 33 7.92 -15.20 8.78
CA ALA A 33 8.82 -14.42 9.63
C ALA A 33 8.41 -12.94 9.66
N VAL A 34 8.15 -12.33 8.50
CA VAL A 34 7.72 -10.94 8.37
C VAL A 34 6.34 -10.74 9.00
N ALA A 35 5.37 -11.63 8.76
CA ALA A 35 4.03 -11.51 9.35
C ALA A 35 4.08 -11.45 10.88
N ARG A 36 4.90 -12.29 11.51
CA ARG A 36 5.13 -12.26 12.97
C ARG A 36 5.79 -10.97 13.41
N ALA A 37 6.86 -10.55 12.74
CA ALA A 37 7.60 -9.34 13.11
C ALA A 37 6.79 -8.05 12.93
N ALA A 38 5.91 -8.01 11.93
CA ALA A 38 5.03 -6.89 11.62
C ALA A 38 3.67 -6.94 12.34
N LYS A 39 3.35 -8.05 13.04
CA LYS A 39 2.06 -8.30 13.70
C LYS A 39 0.86 -8.19 12.72
N VAL A 40 1.02 -8.74 11.52
CA VAL A 40 -0.03 -8.78 10.48
C VAL A 40 -0.28 -10.22 10.02
N SER A 41 -1.31 -10.42 9.18
CA SER A 41 -1.56 -11.73 8.56
C SER A 41 -0.51 -12.08 7.51
N GLU A 42 -0.21 -13.37 7.33
CA GLU A 42 0.61 -13.85 6.21
C GLU A 42 0.01 -13.46 4.85
N THR A 43 -1.32 -13.41 4.74
CA THR A 43 -2.04 -12.97 3.54
C THR A 43 -1.68 -11.53 3.17
N THR A 44 -1.56 -10.64 4.15
CA THR A 44 -1.15 -9.25 3.93
C THR A 44 0.26 -9.17 3.33
N VAL A 45 1.18 -10.00 3.84
CA VAL A 45 2.56 -10.05 3.34
C VAL A 45 2.62 -10.65 1.94
N ARG A 46 1.91 -11.76 1.68
CA ARG A 46 1.80 -12.37 0.34
C ARG A 46 1.24 -11.38 -0.68
N LYS A 47 0.26 -10.57 -0.29
CA LYS A 47 -0.29 -9.52 -1.17
C LYS A 47 0.78 -8.47 -1.52
N GLY A 48 1.64 -8.11 -0.57
CA GLY A 48 2.80 -7.25 -0.84
C GLY A 48 3.82 -7.87 -1.79
N VAL A 49 4.09 -9.17 -1.66
CA VAL A 49 4.95 -9.91 -2.62
C VAL A 49 4.36 -9.87 -4.02
N ALA A 50 3.08 -10.21 -4.17
CA ALA A 50 2.39 -10.18 -5.46
C ALA A 50 2.37 -8.78 -6.09
N GLU A 51 2.19 -7.72 -5.28
CA GLU A 51 2.26 -6.33 -5.76
C GLU A 51 3.67 -5.91 -6.22
N LEU A 52 4.73 -6.49 -5.66
CA LEU A 52 6.10 -6.26 -6.16
C LEU A 52 6.36 -7.03 -7.45
N GLU A 53 5.73 -8.19 -7.62
CA GLU A 53 5.86 -9.04 -8.81
C GLU A 53 5.04 -8.53 -9.99
N SER A 54 3.97 -7.76 -9.74
CA SER A 54 3.16 -7.16 -10.81
C SER A 54 3.92 -6.09 -11.62
N GLY A 55 5.04 -5.58 -11.12
CA GLY A 55 5.83 -4.54 -11.80
C GLY A 55 5.15 -3.17 -11.85
N GLU A 56 4.06 -2.97 -11.10
CA GLU A 56 3.37 -1.69 -11.04
C GLU A 56 4.26 -0.61 -10.40
N GLY A 57 4.47 0.48 -11.13
CA GLY A 57 5.27 1.61 -10.67
C GLY A 57 4.71 2.34 -9.43
N PRO A 58 5.44 3.34 -8.92
CA PRO A 58 4.97 4.21 -7.86
C PRO A 58 3.65 4.89 -8.25
N LEU A 59 2.64 4.80 -7.38
CA LEU A 59 1.41 5.57 -7.56
C LEU A 59 1.71 7.02 -7.18
N GLY A 60 1.66 7.95 -8.14
CA GLY A 60 1.96 9.36 -7.89
C GLY A 60 1.05 10.03 -6.86
N ARG A 61 -0.19 9.54 -6.71
CA ARG A 61 -1.11 9.96 -5.64
C ARG A 61 -1.76 8.74 -5.01
N VAL A 62 -1.72 8.66 -3.68
CA VAL A 62 -2.36 7.58 -2.89
C VAL A 62 -3.89 7.59 -3.07
N ARG A 63 -4.49 8.79 -3.20
CA ARG A 63 -5.90 8.97 -3.54
C ARG A 63 -6.08 9.08 -5.07
N LYS A 64 -7.00 8.30 -5.64
CA LYS A 64 -7.53 8.57 -6.98
C LYS A 64 -8.16 9.97 -7.02
N SER A 65 -7.98 10.69 -8.12
CA SER A 65 -8.73 11.91 -8.42
C SER A 65 -10.24 11.61 -8.47
N GLY A 66 -11.08 12.56 -8.04
CA GLY A 66 -12.55 12.43 -8.15
C GLY A 66 -13.33 12.21 -6.84
N GLY A 67 -12.66 12.17 -5.68
CA GLY A 67 -13.32 12.05 -4.36
C GLY A 67 -13.82 13.36 -3.74
N GLY A 68 -13.73 14.48 -4.46
CA GLY A 68 -14.27 15.77 -4.02
C GLY A 68 -15.69 15.99 -4.53
N ARG A 69 -16.46 16.90 -3.90
CA ARG A 69 -17.74 17.36 -4.45
C ARG A 69 -17.49 17.88 -5.88
N LYS A 70 -18.33 17.47 -6.83
CA LYS A 70 -18.32 18.04 -8.20
C LYS A 70 -18.39 19.57 -8.11
N ARG A 71 -17.74 20.29 -9.02
CA ARG A 71 -17.84 21.76 -9.02
C ARG A 71 -19.30 22.12 -9.29
N ALA A 72 -19.78 23.23 -8.71
CA ALA A 72 -21.16 23.68 -8.93
C ALA A 72 -21.47 23.84 -10.43
N ALA A 73 -20.49 24.30 -11.22
CA ALA A 73 -20.56 24.40 -12.67
C ALA A 73 -20.72 23.04 -13.42
N ASP A 74 -20.27 21.93 -12.82
CA ASP A 74 -20.46 20.59 -13.39
C ASP A 74 -21.87 20.02 -13.10
N LEU A 75 -22.60 20.65 -12.17
CA LEU A 75 -23.95 20.27 -11.74
C LEU A 75 -25.02 21.23 -12.27
N ASP A 76 -24.66 22.50 -12.49
CA ASP A 76 -25.53 23.55 -13.00
C ASP A 76 -24.80 24.37 -14.09
N PRO A 77 -25.19 24.21 -15.37
CA PRO A 77 -24.61 24.96 -16.49
C PRO A 77 -24.82 26.49 -16.42
N GLY A 78 -25.69 26.98 -15.54
CA GLY A 78 -25.96 28.41 -15.33
C GLY A 78 -24.94 29.13 -14.44
N LEU A 79 -24.07 28.38 -13.75
CA LEU A 79 -23.02 28.93 -12.90
C LEU A 79 -21.72 29.04 -13.71
N ARG A 80 -21.45 30.23 -14.27
CA ARG A 80 -20.14 30.61 -14.81
C ARG A 80 -19.27 31.28 -13.75
#